data_AF-A0A5S4FNV6-F1
#
_entry.id   AF-A0A5S4FNV6-F1
#
_cell.length_a   1.000
_cell.length_b   1.000
_cell.length_c   1.000
_cell.angle_alpha   90.00
_cell.angle_beta   90.00
_cell.angle_gamma   90.00
#
_symmetry.space_group_name_H-M   'P 1'
#
loop_
_entity.id
_entity.type
_entity.pdbx_description
1 polymer ?
#
loop_
_entity_poly.entity_id
_entity_poly.type
_entity_poly.pdbx_seq_one_letter_code
_entity_poly.pdbx_strand_id
1 'polypeptide(L)'
;MILTVALSASLVLTGSPAQAATKPVTFQGFTLRVPLTWHTKKEGVNLRVITGACSPAAAECRSFLLGGPRAVRYASEGSAYQADRPYHPSSGVSECVPKKKYFSGQATRVRTSKAAFGAGQRARFTEWKVSCDGGRLNVASYTQRVWYVKAKKVIVVDHWKTPGLGAILGKAVWG
;
A
#
# COMPACT_ATOMS: atom_id res chain seq x y z
N MET A 1 0.49 57.80 -37.47
CA MET A 1 0.04 56.41 -37.67
C MET A 1 -0.11 55.76 -36.30
N ILE A 2 -1.34 55.49 -35.87
CA ILE A 2 -1.64 54.88 -34.56
C ILE A 2 -1.98 53.42 -34.85
N LEU A 3 -1.13 52.49 -34.41
CA LEU A 3 -1.39 51.05 -34.51
C LEU A 3 -2.19 50.60 -33.28
N THR A 4 -3.44 50.21 -33.48
CA THR A 4 -4.25 49.50 -32.50
C THR A 4 -3.89 48.01 -32.50
N VAL A 5 -3.32 47.53 -31.39
CA VAL A 5 -3.04 46.10 -31.17
C VAL A 5 -4.24 45.48 -30.47
N ALA A 6 -4.95 44.59 -31.15
CA ALA A 6 -6.02 43.79 -30.55
C ALA A 6 -5.42 42.57 -29.83
N LEU A 7 -5.61 42.48 -28.50
CA LEU A 7 -5.28 41.27 -27.74
C LEU A 7 -6.38 40.22 -27.91
N SER A 8 -6.05 39.11 -28.57
CA SER A 8 -6.88 37.91 -28.58
C SER A 8 -6.64 37.09 -27.31
N ALA A 9 -7.63 37.00 -26.42
CA ALA A 9 -7.57 36.15 -25.25
C ALA A 9 -7.96 34.70 -25.62
N SER A 10 -6.99 33.80 -25.64
CA SER A 10 -7.24 32.35 -25.81
C SER A 10 -7.70 31.74 -24.49
N LEU A 11 -8.98 31.36 -24.40
CA LEU A 11 -9.51 30.55 -23.31
C LEU A 11 -8.97 29.11 -23.42
N VAL A 12 -7.94 28.81 -22.63
CA VAL A 12 -7.46 27.43 -22.46
C VAL A 12 -8.44 26.70 -21.55
N LEU A 13 -9.33 25.90 -22.13
CA LEU A 13 -10.17 24.94 -21.41
C LEU A 13 -9.26 23.84 -20.85
N THR A 14 -8.76 24.03 -19.62
CA THR A 14 -8.13 22.96 -18.86
C THR A 14 -9.23 21.98 -18.44
N GLY A 15 -9.48 20.97 -19.26
CA GLY A 15 -10.34 19.85 -18.90
C GLY A 15 -9.81 19.20 -17.62
N SER A 16 -10.62 19.17 -16.57
CA SER A 16 -10.31 18.42 -15.35
C SER A 16 -9.99 16.97 -15.75
N PRO A 17 -8.87 16.38 -15.26
CA PRO A 17 -8.55 15.00 -15.58
C PRO A 17 -9.73 14.12 -15.21
N ALA A 18 -10.22 13.34 -16.16
CA ALA A 18 -11.34 12.43 -15.97
C ALA A 18 -11.09 11.61 -14.71
N GLN A 19 -11.94 11.81 -13.70
CA GLN A 19 -11.78 11.12 -12.42
C GLN A 19 -12.03 9.64 -12.69
N ALA A 20 -10.98 8.83 -12.58
CA ALA A 20 -11.08 7.40 -12.83
C ALA A 20 -12.22 6.81 -11.97
N ALA A 21 -13.11 6.06 -12.61
CA ALA A 21 -14.25 5.47 -11.90
C ALA A 21 -13.76 4.57 -10.75
N THR A 22 -14.47 4.63 -9.62
CA THR A 22 -14.12 3.91 -8.39
C THR A 22 -15.27 3.05 -7.89
N LYS A 23 -14.94 2.02 -7.11
CA LYS A 23 -15.88 1.17 -6.36
C LYS A 23 -15.54 1.14 -4.87
N PRO A 24 -16.54 0.90 -4.00
CA PRO A 24 -16.29 0.68 -2.58
C PRO A 24 -15.63 -0.70 -2.33
N VAL A 25 -14.72 -0.74 -1.37
CA VAL A 25 -14.19 -1.95 -0.74
C VAL A 25 -14.27 -1.79 0.77
N THR A 26 -15.11 -2.60 1.42
CA THR A 26 -15.32 -2.55 2.87
C THR A 26 -14.52 -3.64 3.57
N PHE A 27 -13.86 -3.28 4.67
CA PHE A 27 -13.06 -4.19 5.48
C PHE A 27 -13.00 -3.69 6.92
N GLN A 28 -13.28 -4.55 7.91
CA GLN A 28 -13.09 -4.26 9.35
C GLN A 28 -13.61 -2.88 9.80
N GLY A 29 -14.82 -2.51 9.35
CA GLY A 29 -15.49 -1.26 9.74
C GLY A 29 -15.06 0.00 8.99
N PHE A 30 -14.19 -0.10 7.97
CA PHE A 30 -13.92 1.02 7.05
C PHE A 30 -14.20 0.65 5.60
N THR A 31 -14.45 1.68 4.79
CA THR A 31 -14.65 1.57 3.35
C THR A 31 -13.64 2.43 2.61
N LEU A 32 -13.00 1.86 1.59
CA LEU A 32 -12.13 2.54 0.65
C LEU A 32 -12.84 2.72 -0.69
N ARG A 33 -12.60 3.85 -1.38
CA ARG A 33 -12.92 4.00 -2.81
C ARG A 33 -11.66 3.67 -3.62
N VAL A 34 -11.69 2.58 -4.36
CA VAL A 34 -10.56 2.10 -5.18
C VAL A 34 -10.93 2.11 -6.67
N PRO A 35 -9.96 2.24 -7.60
CA PRO A 35 -10.23 2.14 -9.03
C PRO A 35 -11.04 0.89 -9.41
N LEU A 36 -11.95 1.01 -10.39
CA LEU A 36 -12.77 -0.11 -10.86
C LEU A 36 -11.93 -1.30 -11.37
N THR A 37 -10.76 -1.00 -11.94
CA THR A 37 -9.79 -1.96 -12.48
C THR A 37 -9.06 -2.78 -11.42
N TRP A 38 -9.17 -2.41 -10.13
CA TRP A 38 -8.56 -3.18 -9.05
C TRP A 38 -9.49 -4.33 -8.63
N HIS A 39 -8.91 -5.46 -8.25
CA HIS A 39 -9.67 -6.65 -7.84
C HIS A 39 -9.43 -6.95 -6.37
N THR A 40 -10.40 -7.57 -5.71
CA THR A 40 -10.22 -8.03 -4.33
C THR A 40 -10.19 -9.55 -4.28
N LYS A 41 -9.35 -10.09 -3.40
CA LYS A 41 -9.23 -11.53 -3.16
C LYS A 41 -9.20 -11.75 -1.65
N LYS A 42 -10.06 -12.65 -1.16
CA LYS A 42 -10.05 -13.05 0.26
C LYS A 42 -8.85 -13.96 0.53
N GLU A 43 -8.12 -13.69 1.61
CA GLU A 43 -6.98 -14.47 2.07
C GLU A 43 -7.16 -14.81 3.55
N GLY A 44 -7.89 -15.89 3.82
CA GLY A 44 -8.35 -16.25 5.16
C GLY A 44 -9.24 -15.14 5.74
N VAL A 45 -8.74 -14.46 6.78
CA VAL A 45 -9.41 -13.33 7.45
C VAL A 45 -8.98 -11.96 6.91
N ASN A 46 -8.06 -11.94 5.95
CA ASN A 46 -7.55 -10.73 5.33
C ASN A 46 -8.18 -10.53 3.95
N LEU A 47 -8.02 -9.33 3.41
CA LEU A 47 -8.42 -9.00 2.05
C LEU A 47 -7.22 -8.44 1.29
N ARG A 48 -6.87 -9.06 0.16
CA ARG A 48 -5.87 -8.53 -0.75
C ARG A 48 -6.54 -7.72 -1.84
N VAL A 49 -6.01 -6.54 -2.10
CA VAL A 49 -6.45 -5.66 -3.19
C VAL A 49 -5.38 -5.67 -4.27
N ILE A 50 -5.68 -6.31 -5.40
CA ILE A 50 -4.80 -6.47 -6.55
C ILE A 50 -4.93 -5.24 -7.45
N THR A 51 -3.80 -4.59 -7.70
CA THR A 51 -3.73 -3.26 -8.32
C THR A 51 -3.12 -3.28 -9.72
N GLY A 52 -2.63 -4.44 -10.18
CA GLY A 52 -2.08 -4.62 -11.51
C GLY A 52 -1.74 -6.08 -11.80
N ALA A 53 -0.92 -6.29 -12.83
CA ALA A 53 -0.56 -7.62 -13.31
C ALA A 53 0.18 -8.46 -12.26
N CYS A 54 -0.05 -9.78 -12.33
CA CYS A 54 0.66 -10.78 -11.56
C CYS A 54 1.84 -11.30 -12.38
N SER A 55 3.07 -11.08 -11.91
CA SER A 55 4.25 -11.67 -12.55
C SER A 55 4.47 -13.10 -12.03
N PRO A 56 4.72 -14.10 -12.91
CA PRO A 56 5.07 -15.45 -12.47
C PRO A 56 6.33 -15.52 -11.60
N ALA A 57 7.22 -14.52 -11.74
CA ALA A 57 8.45 -14.41 -10.96
C ALA A 57 8.25 -13.83 -9.57
N ALA A 58 7.11 -13.19 -9.30
CA ALA A 58 6.81 -12.57 -8.00
C ALA A 58 6.13 -13.57 -7.05
N ALA A 59 6.37 -13.43 -5.75
CA ALA A 59 5.73 -14.24 -4.71
C ALA A 59 4.23 -13.87 -4.54
N GLU A 60 3.88 -12.63 -4.89
CA GLU A 60 2.52 -12.13 -4.89
C GLU A 60 2.27 -11.19 -6.08
N CYS A 61 1.01 -11.01 -6.47
CA CYS A 61 0.64 -9.99 -7.45
C CYS A 61 0.92 -8.59 -6.92
N ARG A 62 1.04 -7.62 -7.84
CA ARG A 62 1.00 -6.19 -7.48
C ARG A 62 -0.29 -5.91 -6.71
N SER A 63 -0.15 -5.67 -5.42
CA SER A 63 -1.28 -5.62 -4.50
C SER A 63 -0.91 -4.97 -3.17
N PHE A 64 -1.91 -4.74 -2.33
CA PHE A 64 -1.70 -4.48 -0.91
C PHE A 64 -2.66 -5.34 -0.09
N LEU A 65 -2.24 -5.66 1.13
CA LEU A 65 -3.01 -6.42 2.10
C LEU A 65 -3.79 -5.47 3.01
N LEU A 66 -5.06 -5.77 3.24
CA LEU A 66 -5.87 -5.26 4.35
C LEU A 66 -5.95 -6.36 5.42
N GLY A 67 -5.37 -6.10 6.59
CA GLY A 67 -5.29 -7.02 7.71
C GLY A 67 -6.07 -6.53 8.92
N GLY A 68 -6.86 -7.42 9.52
CA GLY A 68 -7.65 -7.14 10.72
C GLY A 68 -6.93 -7.54 12.01
N PRO A 69 -7.66 -7.63 13.15
CA PRO A 69 -7.08 -7.94 14.45
C PRO A 69 -6.23 -9.22 14.48
N ARG A 70 -6.65 -10.25 13.73
CA ARG A 70 -5.89 -11.51 13.64
C ARG A 70 -4.58 -11.34 12.87
N ALA A 71 -4.55 -10.57 11.78
CA ALA A 71 -3.28 -10.26 11.11
C ALA A 71 -2.35 -9.49 12.05
N VAL A 72 -2.87 -8.49 12.76
CA VAL A 72 -2.09 -7.73 13.75
C VAL A 72 -1.52 -8.62 14.84
N ARG A 73 -2.22 -9.67 15.27
CA ARG A 73 -1.75 -10.60 16.31
C ARG A 73 -0.55 -11.45 15.89
N TYR A 74 -0.35 -11.70 14.60
CA TYR A 74 0.68 -12.61 14.10
C TYR A 74 1.69 -11.94 13.15
N ALA A 75 1.63 -10.62 13.01
CA ALA A 75 2.33 -9.82 12.01
C ALA A 75 3.84 -9.59 12.24
N SER A 76 4.45 -10.15 13.28
CA SER A 76 5.89 -10.00 13.57
C SER A 76 6.47 -11.31 14.08
N GLU A 77 6.97 -12.15 13.19
CA GLU A 77 7.55 -13.46 13.53
C GLU A 77 6.56 -14.35 14.29
N GLY A 78 5.28 -14.32 13.90
CA GLY A 78 4.20 -15.01 14.62
C GLY A 78 3.74 -14.33 15.92
N SER A 79 4.34 -13.19 16.28
CA SER A 79 3.91 -12.34 17.39
C SER A 79 3.12 -11.11 16.92
N ALA A 80 2.59 -10.35 17.87
CA ALA A 80 1.83 -9.13 17.57
C ALA A 80 2.70 -8.09 16.86
N TYR A 81 2.09 -7.33 15.95
CA TYR A 81 2.77 -6.28 15.19
C TYR A 81 3.39 -5.24 16.12
N GLN A 82 4.68 -4.96 15.90
CA GLN A 82 5.39 -3.87 16.55
C GLN A 82 5.81 -2.85 15.49
N ALA A 83 5.53 -1.58 15.73
CA ALA A 83 5.68 -0.55 14.70
C ALA A 83 7.13 -0.13 14.41
N ASP A 84 8.07 -0.72 15.13
CA ASP A 84 9.52 -0.67 14.96
C ASP A 84 10.07 -1.93 14.28
N ARG A 85 9.20 -2.84 13.79
CA ARG A 85 9.56 -4.01 13.01
C ARG A 85 8.83 -4.03 11.66
N PRO A 86 9.40 -4.68 10.63
CA PRO A 86 8.67 -4.97 9.40
C PRO A 86 7.45 -5.86 9.69
N TYR A 87 6.45 -5.82 8.82
CA TYR A 87 5.42 -6.85 8.78
C TYR A 87 6.05 -8.16 8.30
N HIS A 88 5.90 -9.23 9.07
CA HIS A 88 6.36 -10.57 8.75
C HIS A 88 5.50 -11.59 9.50
N PRO A 89 4.49 -12.20 8.84
CA PRO A 89 3.41 -12.91 9.53
C PRO A 89 3.74 -14.35 9.98
N SER A 90 4.96 -14.82 9.70
CA SER A 90 5.45 -16.17 9.98
C SER A 90 6.77 -16.09 10.74
N SER A 91 7.18 -17.12 11.47
CA SER A 91 8.52 -17.19 12.09
C SER A 91 9.61 -17.76 11.19
N GLY A 92 9.27 -18.11 9.95
CA GLY A 92 10.18 -18.72 8.97
C GLY A 92 10.66 -17.74 7.90
N VAL A 93 11.41 -18.27 6.94
CA VAL A 93 11.82 -17.52 5.75
C VAL A 93 10.61 -17.21 4.87
N SER A 94 10.56 -15.98 4.37
CA SER A 94 9.55 -15.53 3.40
C SER A 94 10.18 -15.42 2.02
N GLU A 95 9.45 -15.74 0.97
CA GLU A 95 9.89 -15.46 -0.40
C GLU A 95 10.12 -13.95 -0.60
N CYS A 96 11.10 -13.59 -1.44
CA CYS A 96 11.30 -12.22 -1.88
C CYS A 96 10.15 -11.81 -2.80
N VAL A 97 9.40 -10.78 -2.39
CA VAL A 97 8.16 -10.36 -3.07
C VAL A 97 8.31 -10.19 -4.60
N PRO A 98 9.26 -9.40 -5.13
CA PRO A 98 9.41 -9.23 -6.57
C PRO A 98 10.07 -10.41 -7.29
N LYS A 99 10.73 -11.33 -6.57
CA LYS A 99 11.54 -12.42 -7.13
C LYS A 99 11.48 -13.66 -6.21
N LYS A 100 10.43 -14.47 -6.31
CA LYS A 100 10.13 -15.61 -5.41
C LYS A 100 11.22 -16.69 -5.33
N LYS A 101 12.14 -16.73 -6.31
CA LYS A 101 13.33 -17.60 -6.28
C LYS A 101 14.37 -17.21 -5.21
N TYR A 102 14.23 -16.03 -4.62
CA TYR A 102 15.06 -15.53 -3.51
C TYR A 102 14.20 -15.41 -2.26
N PHE A 103 14.84 -15.19 -1.11
CA PHE A 103 14.18 -14.96 0.17
C PHE A 103 14.22 -13.49 0.54
N SER A 104 13.22 -13.04 1.28
CA SER A 104 13.23 -11.73 1.93
C SER A 104 14.31 -11.74 3.01
N GLY A 105 15.21 -10.77 2.95
CA GLY A 105 16.35 -10.65 3.84
C GLY A 105 16.20 -9.51 4.84
N GLN A 106 17.31 -8.82 5.11
CA GLN A 106 17.35 -7.72 6.07
C GLN A 106 16.39 -6.57 5.67
N ALA A 107 15.62 -6.10 6.66
CA ALA A 107 14.78 -4.92 6.55
C ALA A 107 15.44 -3.71 7.23
N THR A 108 15.65 -2.63 6.47
CA THR A 108 16.13 -1.35 6.98
C THR A 108 15.00 -0.33 7.00
N ARG A 109 14.78 0.35 8.12
CA ARG A 109 13.76 1.39 8.24
C ARG A 109 14.17 2.61 7.44
N VAL A 110 13.33 3.03 6.50
CA VAL A 110 13.55 4.23 5.68
C VAL A 110 12.96 5.45 6.37
N ARG A 111 11.71 5.37 6.84
CA ARG A 111 11.04 6.47 7.56
C ARG A 111 9.84 5.99 8.35
N THR A 112 9.44 6.81 9.33
CA THR A 112 8.18 6.66 10.07
C THR A 112 7.49 8.02 10.19
N SER A 113 6.16 8.04 10.06
CA SER A 113 5.35 9.25 10.27
C SER A 113 3.93 8.91 10.74
N LYS A 114 3.14 9.93 11.08
CA LYS A 114 1.69 9.78 11.28
C LYS A 114 0.98 10.08 9.97
N ALA A 115 0.28 9.12 9.40
CA ALA A 115 -0.52 9.28 8.18
C ALA A 115 -2.02 9.38 8.51
N ALA A 116 -2.77 10.14 7.71
CA ALA A 116 -4.23 10.11 7.75
C ALA A 116 -4.75 8.74 7.32
N PHE A 117 -5.85 8.28 7.93
CA PHE A 117 -6.55 7.05 7.53
C PHE A 117 -8.04 7.28 7.66
N GLY A 118 -8.61 8.15 6.84
CA GLY A 118 -10.00 8.59 7.00
C GLY A 118 -10.20 9.61 8.11
N ALA A 119 -11.42 10.11 8.20
CA ALA A 119 -11.79 11.11 9.20
C ALA A 119 -11.62 10.57 10.63
N GLY A 120 -10.95 11.33 11.49
CA GLY A 120 -10.76 11.01 12.91
C GLY A 120 -9.80 9.85 13.21
N GLN A 121 -9.22 9.19 12.19
CA GLN A 121 -8.28 8.08 12.40
C GLN A 121 -6.91 8.41 11.82
N ARG A 122 -5.87 7.98 12.55
CA ARG A 122 -4.48 8.13 12.14
C ARG A 122 -3.79 6.77 12.18
N ALA A 123 -3.01 6.50 11.15
CA ALA A 123 -2.11 5.36 11.13
C ALA A 123 -0.70 5.79 11.51
N ARG A 124 0.02 4.92 12.20
CA ARG A 124 1.48 4.96 12.16
C ARG A 124 1.92 4.38 10.82
N PHE A 125 2.53 5.22 10.01
CA PHE A 125 3.12 4.84 8.74
C PHE A 125 4.60 4.52 8.93
N THR A 126 5.06 3.37 8.46
CA THR A 126 6.49 3.03 8.39
C THR A 126 6.81 2.50 7.01
N GLU A 127 7.92 2.96 6.44
CA GLU A 127 8.48 2.46 5.18
C GLU A 127 9.79 1.72 5.48
N TRP A 128 9.90 0.52 4.93
CA TRP A 128 11.04 -0.37 5.06
C TRP A 128 11.62 -0.67 3.68
N LYS A 129 12.94 -0.74 3.58
CA LYS A 129 13.66 -1.31 2.45
C LYS A 129 14.07 -2.72 2.84
N VAL A 130 13.58 -3.73 2.12
CA VAL A 130 13.84 -5.15 2.41
C VAL A 130 14.76 -5.71 1.32
N SER A 131 15.88 -6.30 1.69
CA SER A 131 16.76 -6.99 0.75
C SER A 131 16.12 -8.29 0.27
N CYS A 132 16.60 -8.79 -0.86
CA CYS A 132 16.33 -10.13 -1.30
C CYS A 132 17.65 -10.88 -1.40
N ASP A 133 17.71 -12.03 -0.75
CA ASP A 133 18.93 -12.81 -0.54
C ASP A 133 18.77 -14.23 -1.13
N GLY A 134 19.88 -14.82 -1.57
CA GLY A 134 19.95 -16.19 -2.09
C GLY A 134 21.36 -16.72 -1.94
N GLY A 135 21.92 -17.39 -2.97
CA GLY A 135 23.35 -17.77 -2.97
C GLY A 135 24.33 -16.58 -2.88
N ARG A 136 23.84 -15.35 -3.06
CA ARG A 136 24.51 -14.09 -2.73
C ARG A 136 23.52 -13.21 -1.96
N LEU A 137 24.02 -12.40 -1.03
CA LEU A 137 23.20 -11.43 -0.29
C LEU A 137 22.88 -10.21 -1.17
N ASN A 138 21.75 -9.55 -0.92
CA ASN A 138 21.33 -8.29 -1.53
C ASN A 138 21.20 -8.32 -3.07
N VAL A 139 20.76 -9.44 -3.65
CA VAL A 139 20.59 -9.60 -5.11
C VAL A 139 19.41 -8.82 -5.70
N ALA A 140 18.49 -8.37 -4.86
CA ALA A 140 17.44 -7.41 -5.19
C ALA A 140 16.95 -6.74 -3.90
N SER A 141 15.94 -5.87 -4.03
CA SER A 141 15.25 -5.31 -2.87
C SER A 141 13.86 -4.83 -3.25
N TYR A 142 12.98 -4.71 -2.25
CA TYR A 142 11.67 -4.10 -2.40
C TYR A 142 11.38 -3.13 -1.26
N THR A 143 10.29 -2.38 -1.37
CA THR A 143 9.84 -1.48 -0.30
C THR A 143 8.59 -2.04 0.34
N GLN A 144 8.59 -2.21 1.65
CA GLN A 144 7.40 -2.53 2.42
C GLN A 144 6.89 -1.26 3.11
N ARG A 145 5.70 -0.80 2.72
CA ARG A 145 4.97 0.29 3.35
C ARG A 145 3.90 -0.27 4.27
N VAL A 146 3.87 0.16 5.52
CA VAL A 146 2.90 -0.31 6.51
C VAL A 146 2.15 0.86 7.11
N TRP A 147 0.82 0.80 7.11
CA TRP A 147 -0.07 1.69 7.87
C TRP A 147 -0.74 0.90 8.98
N TYR A 148 -0.46 1.24 10.23
CA TYR A 148 -1.05 0.57 11.38
C TYR A 148 -1.95 1.51 12.18
N VAL A 149 -3.24 1.19 12.25
CA VAL A 149 -4.25 1.93 13.04
C VAL A 149 -4.48 1.15 14.34
N LYS A 150 -3.69 1.46 15.38
CA LYS A 150 -3.69 0.73 16.66
C LYS A 150 -5.08 0.62 17.30
N ALA A 151 -5.81 1.73 17.35
CA ALA A 151 -7.13 1.81 17.99
C ALA A 151 -8.16 0.85 17.36
N LYS A 152 -8.04 0.60 16.05
CA LYS A 152 -8.95 -0.28 15.29
C LYS A 152 -8.35 -1.66 15.03
N LYS A 153 -7.11 -1.92 15.46
CA LYS A 153 -6.34 -3.15 15.17
C LYS A 153 -6.36 -3.50 13.68
N VAL A 154 -6.16 -2.50 12.83
CA VAL A 154 -6.08 -2.64 11.36
C VAL A 154 -4.65 -2.37 10.91
N ILE A 155 -4.17 -3.18 9.97
CA ILE A 155 -2.87 -3.01 9.31
C ILE A 155 -3.05 -3.06 7.80
N VAL A 156 -2.38 -2.16 7.08
CA VAL A 156 -2.29 -2.18 5.62
C VAL A 156 -0.82 -2.37 5.24
N VAL A 157 -0.53 -3.34 4.37
CA VAL A 157 0.83 -3.69 3.95
C VAL A 157 0.92 -3.62 2.43
N ASP A 158 1.86 -2.83 1.90
CA ASP A 158 2.08 -2.66 0.46
C ASP A 158 3.56 -2.84 0.13
N HIS A 159 3.87 -3.87 -0.66
CA HIS A 159 5.21 -4.19 -1.10
C HIS A 159 5.59 -3.56 -2.46
N TRP A 160 4.62 -2.93 -3.12
CA TRP A 160 4.71 -2.57 -4.53
C TRP A 160 4.76 -1.06 -4.78
N LYS A 161 4.82 -0.25 -3.71
CA LYS A 161 4.70 1.20 -3.79
C LYS A 161 3.47 1.63 -4.59
N THR A 162 2.33 0.96 -4.38
CA THR A 162 1.06 1.22 -5.09
C THR A 162 0.79 2.74 -5.20
N PRO A 163 0.75 3.31 -6.42
CA PRO A 163 0.52 4.74 -6.61
C PRO A 163 -0.82 5.19 -6.04
N GLY A 164 -0.85 6.36 -5.38
CA GLY A 164 -2.07 6.93 -4.82
C GLY A 164 -2.62 6.23 -3.55
N LEU A 165 -2.06 5.09 -3.12
CA LEU A 165 -2.60 4.32 -1.99
C LEU A 165 -2.73 5.16 -0.71
N GLY A 166 -1.72 5.96 -0.36
CA GLY A 166 -1.80 6.83 0.82
C GLY A 166 -2.95 7.83 0.79
N ALA A 167 -3.27 8.37 -0.41
CA ALA A 167 -4.40 9.28 -0.58
C ALA A 167 -5.75 8.56 -0.50
N ILE A 168 -5.83 7.33 -1.03
CA ILE A 168 -7.02 6.46 -0.89
C ILE A 168 -7.28 6.15 0.58
N LEU A 169 -6.26 5.72 1.33
CA LEU A 169 -6.36 5.43 2.76
C LEU A 169 -6.73 6.68 3.56
N GLY A 170 -6.17 7.84 3.21
CA GLY A 170 -6.50 9.13 3.82
C GLY A 170 -7.97 9.51 3.70
N LYS A 171 -8.68 9.00 2.68
CA LYS A 171 -10.11 9.23 2.42
C LYS A 171 -11.02 8.08 2.88
N ALA A 172 -10.51 7.13 3.66
CA ALA A 172 -11.32 6.04 4.19
C ALA A 172 -12.53 6.57 4.99
N VAL A 173 -13.66 5.89 4.88
CA VAL A 173 -14.85 6.19 5.68
C VAL A 173 -15.01 5.09 6.73
N TRP A 174 -15.06 5.47 8.00
CA TRP A 174 -15.30 4.56 9.12
C TRP A 174 -16.78 4.57 9.49
N GLY A 175 -17.34 3.38 9.71
CA GLY A 175 -18.66 3.18 10.29
C GLY A 175 -18.63 3.00 11.79
#